data_AF-A0A819NM11-F1
#
_entry.id   AF-A0A819NM11-F1
#
_cell.length_a   1.000
_cell.length_b   1.000
_cell.length_c   1.000
_cell.angle_alpha   90.00
_cell.angle_beta   90.00
_cell.angle_gamma   90.00
#
_symmetry.space_group_name_H-M   'P 1'
#
loop_
_entity.id
_entity.type
_entity.pdbx_description
1 polymer ?
#
loop_
_entity_poly.entity_id
_entity_poly.type
_entity_poly.pdbx_seq_one_letter_code
_entity_poly.pdbx_strand_id
1 'polypeptide(L)'
;MEENNGEQLKKYKAKMELANLNYKTDRELLNKLNAFASREDGLLEQNYNQLKNIIDQDFELQEKALEILHLSKSKNKMTDDLIESIVLLHESINSKDIKYSCSKLLEDAKRSGKILNHKAVEIVNEKINNDKADEIRQSFSK
;
A
#
# COMPACT_ATOMS: atom_id res chain seq x y z
N MET A 1 -26.13 -9.41 25.61
CA MET A 1 -25.46 -8.09 25.49
C MET A 1 -23.97 -8.13 25.91
N GLU A 2 -23.39 -9.28 26.24
CA GLU A 2 -22.00 -9.37 26.74
C GLU A 2 -20.93 -9.59 25.64
N GLU A 3 -21.29 -10.17 24.49
CA GLU A 3 -20.34 -10.46 23.39
C GLU A 3 -19.74 -9.18 22.76
N ASN A 4 -20.48 -8.07 22.79
CA ASN A 4 -20.07 -6.80 22.16
C ASN A 4 -18.95 -6.08 22.94
N ASN A 5 -18.88 -6.28 24.27
CA ASN A 5 -17.88 -5.64 25.12
C ASN A 5 -16.48 -6.25 24.95
N GLY A 6 -16.39 -7.57 24.78
CA GLY A 6 -15.11 -8.25 24.58
C GLY A 6 -14.45 -7.90 23.25
N GLU A 7 -15.25 -7.73 22.20
CA GLU A 7 -14.75 -7.35 20.88
C GLU A 7 -14.30 -5.88 20.83
N GLN A 8 -15.05 -4.98 21.47
CA GLN A 8 -14.64 -3.57 21.62
C GLN A 8 -13.34 -3.44 22.41
N LEU A 9 -13.16 -4.21 23.50
CA LEU A 9 -11.93 -4.19 24.28
C LEU A 9 -10.72 -4.69 23.48
N LYS A 10 -10.90 -5.73 22.65
CA LYS A 10 -9.87 -6.23 21.73
C LYS A 10 -9.49 -5.20 20.67
N LYS A 11 -10.48 -4.54 20.04
CA LYS A 11 -10.25 -3.45 19.06
C LYS A 11 -9.53 -2.26 19.70
N TYR A 12 -9.90 -1.90 20.93
CA TYR A 12 -9.26 -0.81 21.67
C TYR A 12 -7.81 -1.14 22.04
N LYS A 13 -7.52 -2.37 22.49
CA LYS A 13 -6.14 -2.82 22.74
C LYS A 13 -5.28 -2.83 21.47
N ALA A 14 -5.81 -3.31 20.35
CA ALA A 14 -5.11 -3.25 19.07
C ALA A 14 -4.81 -1.81 18.61
N LYS A 15 -5.78 -0.88 18.80
CA LYS A 15 -5.58 0.56 18.57
C LYS A 15 -4.47 1.13 19.45
N MET A 16 -4.46 0.80 20.74
CA MET A 16 -3.44 1.24 21.69
C MET A 16 -2.06 0.68 21.35
N GLU A 17 -1.97 -0.58 20.93
CA GLU A 17 -0.73 -1.18 20.48
C GLU A 17 -0.21 -0.45 19.24
N LEU A 18 -1.06 -0.14 18.25
CA LEU A 18 -0.65 0.55 17.02
C LEU A 18 -0.40 2.07 17.17
N ALA A 19 -1.05 2.74 18.11
CA ALA A 19 -0.81 4.16 18.36
C ALA A 19 0.47 4.41 19.18
N ASN A 20 0.90 3.43 20.00
CA ASN A 20 2.07 3.54 20.87
C ASN A 20 3.36 2.97 20.24
N LEU A 21 3.45 2.95 18.91
CA LEU A 21 4.50 2.25 18.20
C LEU A 21 5.83 2.99 18.12
N ASN A 22 6.58 2.88 19.22
CA ASN A 22 8.03 2.78 19.17
C ASN A 22 8.42 1.31 18.99
N TYR A 23 8.24 0.77 17.78
CA TYR A 23 8.89 -0.50 17.46
C TYR A 23 10.41 -0.30 17.38
N LYS A 24 11.18 -1.33 17.72
CA LYS A 24 12.65 -1.21 17.75
C LYS A 24 13.25 -1.17 16.36
N THR A 25 12.53 -1.70 15.36
CA THR A 25 12.95 -1.75 13.96
C THR A 25 11.75 -1.67 13.00
N ASP A 26 11.99 -1.21 11.77
CA ASP A 26 11.00 -1.19 10.70
C ASP A 26 10.51 -2.60 10.32
N ARG A 27 11.39 -3.62 10.43
CA ARG A 27 11.01 -5.01 10.21
C ARG A 27 9.96 -5.51 11.23
N GLU A 28 10.11 -5.15 12.50
CA GLU A 28 9.12 -5.47 13.54
C GLU A 28 7.77 -4.78 13.25
N LEU A 29 7.82 -3.50 12.83
CA LEU A 29 6.64 -2.74 12.43
C LEU A 29 5.90 -3.45 11.29
N LEU A 30 6.57 -3.76 10.18
CA LEU A 30 5.93 -4.39 9.02
C LEU A 30 5.30 -5.75 9.36
N ASN A 31 5.98 -6.58 10.17
CA ASN A 31 5.43 -7.85 10.61
C ASN A 31 4.11 -7.69 11.38
N LYS A 32 3.99 -6.63 12.18
CA LYS A 32 2.77 -6.32 12.92
C LYS A 32 1.69 -5.75 12.02
N LEU A 33 2.02 -4.78 11.16
CA LEU A 33 1.07 -4.20 10.20
C LEU A 33 0.48 -5.25 9.26
N ASN A 34 1.27 -6.25 8.84
CA ASN A 34 0.79 -7.33 7.99
C ASN A 34 -0.40 -8.09 8.59
N ALA A 35 -0.46 -8.25 9.93
CA ALA A 35 -1.58 -8.91 10.60
C ALA A 35 -2.88 -8.09 10.60
N PHE A 36 -2.80 -6.80 10.29
CA PHE A 36 -3.92 -5.86 10.21
C PHE A 36 -4.24 -5.42 8.79
N ALA A 37 -3.37 -5.69 7.82
CA ALA A 37 -3.45 -5.12 6.47
C ALA A 37 -4.78 -5.42 5.76
N SER A 38 -5.37 -6.59 5.97
CA SER A 38 -6.63 -6.99 5.35
C SER A 38 -7.89 -6.57 6.12
N ARG A 39 -7.76 -5.87 7.25
CA ARG A 39 -8.89 -5.48 8.12
C ARG A 39 -9.45 -4.12 7.69
N GLU A 40 -10.77 -3.97 7.78
CA GLU A 40 -11.48 -2.71 7.49
C GLU A 40 -11.75 -1.90 8.77
N ASP A 41 -10.76 -1.79 9.66
CA ASP A 41 -10.93 -1.15 10.97
C ASP A 41 -10.22 0.21 11.11
N GLY A 42 -9.57 0.67 10.04
CA GLY A 42 -8.91 1.98 10.00
C GLY A 42 -7.51 2.01 10.64
N LEU A 43 -7.01 0.85 11.07
CA LEU A 43 -5.78 0.75 11.86
C LEU A 43 -4.51 0.93 11.04
N LEU A 44 -4.51 0.42 9.81
CA LEU A 44 -3.34 0.52 8.92
C LEU A 44 -3.07 1.98 8.55
N GLU A 45 -4.13 2.75 8.33
CA GLU A 45 -4.08 4.17 7.93
C GLU A 45 -3.33 5.04 8.93
N GLN A 46 -3.36 4.67 10.22
CA GLN A 46 -2.62 5.37 11.28
C GLN A 46 -1.11 5.26 11.10
N ASN A 47 -0.64 4.26 10.35
CA ASN A 47 0.76 3.94 10.15
C ASN A 47 1.26 4.28 8.73
N TYR A 48 0.46 4.98 7.92
CA TYR A 48 0.87 5.36 6.56
C TYR A 48 2.13 6.22 6.52
N ASN A 49 2.36 7.07 7.51
CA ASN A 49 3.61 7.85 7.59
C ASN A 49 4.84 6.97 7.85
N GLN A 50 4.72 5.92 8.66
CA GLN A 50 5.85 5.00 8.85
C GLN A 50 6.08 4.14 7.60
N LEU A 51 5.01 3.67 6.94
CA LEU A 51 5.13 2.96 5.67
C LEU A 51 5.77 3.83 4.58
N LYS A 52 5.42 5.13 4.54
CA LYS A 52 6.07 6.12 3.66
C LYS A 52 7.57 6.19 3.95
N ASN A 53 7.97 6.34 5.21
CA ASN A 53 9.39 6.43 5.57
C ASN A 53 10.15 5.17 5.17
N ILE A 54 9.57 3.98 5.37
CA ILE A 54 10.17 2.72 4.93
C ILE A 54 10.34 2.69 3.41
N ILE A 55 9.32 3.10 2.65
CA ILE A 55 9.39 3.20 1.19
C ILE A 55 10.52 4.14 0.75
N ASP A 56 10.66 5.28 1.42
CA ASP A 56 11.65 6.29 1.06
C ASP A 56 13.10 5.90 1.43
N GLN A 57 13.29 5.14 2.50
CA GLN A 57 14.60 5.02 3.17
C GLN A 57 15.15 3.59 3.28
N ASP A 58 14.29 2.57 3.31
CA ASP A 58 14.71 1.17 3.53
C ASP A 58 14.47 0.30 2.29
N PHE A 59 15.49 0.25 1.43
CA PHE A 59 15.48 -0.52 0.18
C PHE A 59 15.19 -2.01 0.38
N GLU A 60 15.59 -2.61 1.51
CA GLU A 60 15.35 -4.03 1.77
C GLU A 60 13.89 -4.32 2.13
N LEU A 61 13.18 -3.31 2.64
CA LEU A 61 11.81 -3.44 3.15
C LEU A 61 10.75 -2.83 2.23
N GLN A 62 11.14 -2.10 1.18
CA GLN A 62 10.24 -1.52 0.19
C GLN A 62 9.21 -2.50 -0.37
N GLU A 63 9.64 -3.69 -0.79
CA GLU A 63 8.73 -4.70 -1.36
C GLU A 63 7.67 -5.15 -0.34
N LYS A 64 8.09 -5.38 0.91
CA LYS A 64 7.19 -5.80 1.99
C LYS A 64 6.21 -4.69 2.37
N ALA A 65 6.65 -3.43 2.37
CA ALA A 65 5.78 -2.28 2.58
C ALA A 65 4.71 -2.17 1.49
N LEU A 66 5.10 -2.35 0.21
CA LEU A 66 4.16 -2.36 -0.91
C LEU A 66 3.14 -3.52 -0.80
N GLU A 67 3.58 -4.73 -0.41
CA GLU A 67 2.68 -5.87 -0.18
C GLU A 67 1.60 -5.54 0.85
N ILE A 68 1.98 -4.93 1.98
CA ILE A 68 1.04 -4.52 3.02
C ILE A 68 0.03 -3.49 2.50
N LEU A 69 0.49 -2.52 1.70
CA LEU A 69 -0.39 -1.53 1.08
C LEU A 69 -1.33 -2.15 0.03
N HIS A 70 -0.89 -3.18 -0.69
CA HIS A 70 -1.74 -3.96 -1.58
C HIS A 70 -2.84 -4.72 -0.84
N LEU A 71 -2.54 -5.25 0.34
CA LEU A 71 -3.53 -5.93 1.19
C LEU A 71 -4.54 -4.96 1.82
N SER A 72 -4.20 -3.68 1.93
CA SER A 72 -5.10 -2.64 2.45
C SER A 72 -6.41 -2.59 1.67
N LYS A 73 -7.53 -2.63 2.39
CA LYS A 73 -8.86 -2.42 1.80
C LYS A 73 -9.24 -0.95 1.70
N SER A 74 -8.63 -0.10 2.52
CA SER A 74 -8.90 1.35 2.58
C SER A 74 -7.92 2.16 1.73
N LYS A 75 -7.64 1.73 0.48
CA LYS A 75 -6.69 2.42 -0.41
C LYS A 75 -7.13 3.86 -0.73
N ASN A 76 -8.44 4.14 -0.69
CA ASN A 76 -9.00 5.48 -0.89
C ASN A 76 -8.55 6.49 0.17
N LYS A 77 -8.10 6.00 1.34
CA LYS A 77 -7.61 6.83 2.45
C LYS A 77 -6.09 7.01 2.46
N MET A 78 -5.36 6.46 1.49
CA MET A 78 -3.92 6.70 1.38
C MET A 78 -3.64 8.22 1.36
N THR A 79 -2.62 8.64 2.12
CA THR A 79 -2.21 10.04 2.15
C THR A 79 -1.56 10.41 0.82
N ASP A 80 -1.62 11.70 0.45
CA ASP A 80 -1.00 12.17 -0.79
C ASP A 80 0.53 12.00 -0.76
N ASP A 81 1.14 12.24 0.40
CA ASP A 81 2.58 12.01 0.62
C ASP A 81 3.00 10.55 0.40
N LEU A 82 2.16 9.59 0.82
CA LEU A 82 2.44 8.17 0.60
C LEU A 82 2.32 7.83 -0.89
N ILE A 83 1.33 8.39 -1.59
CA ILE A 83 1.18 8.23 -3.03
C ILE A 83 2.40 8.82 -3.76
N GLU A 84 2.89 9.99 -3.34
CA GLU A 84 4.08 10.61 -3.91
C GLU A 84 5.33 9.75 -3.71
N SER A 85 5.54 9.19 -2.50
CA SER A 85 6.63 8.23 -2.26
C SER A 85 6.57 7.00 -3.16
N ILE A 86 5.36 6.46 -3.42
CA ILE A 86 5.18 5.33 -4.35
C ILE A 86 5.53 5.72 -5.79
N VAL A 87 5.16 6.94 -6.22
CA VAL A 87 5.52 7.49 -7.53
C VAL A 87 7.04 7.62 -7.66
N LEU A 88 7.70 8.23 -6.67
CA LEU A 88 9.15 8.41 -6.67
C LEU A 88 9.88 7.07 -6.69
N LEU A 89 9.41 6.08 -5.92
CA LEU A 89 9.96 4.73 -5.96
C LEU A 89 9.81 4.11 -7.36
N HIS A 90 8.64 4.22 -7.98
CA HIS A 90 8.41 3.71 -9.33
C HIS A 90 9.37 4.32 -10.37
N GLU A 91 9.57 5.64 -10.31
CA GLU A 91 10.44 6.35 -11.27
C GLU A 91 11.93 6.05 -11.05
N SER A 92 12.36 5.90 -9.79
CA SER A 92 13.77 5.75 -9.43
C SER A 92 14.30 4.32 -9.42
N ILE A 93 13.46 3.32 -9.22
CA ILE A 93 13.90 1.91 -9.13
C ILE A 93 14.14 1.31 -10.52
N ASN A 94 15.05 0.34 -10.64
CA ASN A 94 15.23 -0.44 -11.88
C ASN A 94 14.55 -1.82 -11.84
N SER A 95 14.10 -2.26 -10.66
CA SER A 95 13.42 -3.54 -10.49
C SER A 95 12.05 -3.51 -11.17
N LYS A 96 11.85 -4.39 -12.15
CA LYS A 96 10.57 -4.51 -12.87
C LYS A 96 9.42 -4.91 -11.94
N ASP A 97 9.69 -5.80 -10.98
CA ASP A 97 8.69 -6.30 -10.05
C ASP A 97 8.19 -5.19 -9.11
N ILE A 98 9.11 -4.36 -8.61
CA ILE A 98 8.75 -3.19 -7.79
C ILE A 98 7.99 -2.17 -8.62
N LYS A 99 8.43 -1.85 -9.85
CA LYS A 99 7.67 -0.94 -10.74
C LYS A 99 6.26 -1.45 -11.01
N TYR A 100 6.12 -2.73 -11.31
CA TYR A 100 4.81 -3.34 -11.51
C TYR A 100 3.97 -3.24 -10.23
N SER A 101 4.55 -3.54 -9.07
CA SER A 101 3.86 -3.42 -7.79
C SER A 101 3.38 -2.00 -7.50
N CYS A 102 4.23 -0.97 -7.71
CA CYS A 102 3.85 0.43 -7.54
C CYS A 102 2.73 0.83 -8.50
N SER A 103 2.89 0.58 -9.80
CA SER A 103 1.89 0.96 -10.81
C SER A 103 0.55 0.25 -10.58
N LYS A 104 0.57 -1.02 -10.14
CA LYS A 104 -0.62 -1.76 -9.74
C LYS A 104 -1.28 -1.15 -8.51
N LEU A 105 -0.50 -0.75 -7.50
CA LEU A 105 -1.02 -0.15 -6.27
C LEU A 105 -1.72 1.17 -6.55
N LEU A 106 -1.12 2.01 -7.40
CA LEU A 106 -1.72 3.27 -7.85
C LEU A 106 -3.02 3.04 -8.64
N GLU A 107 -3.03 2.03 -9.52
CA GLU A 107 -4.24 1.64 -10.25
C GLU A 107 -5.36 1.22 -9.28
N ASP A 108 -5.05 0.39 -8.29
CA ASP A 108 -6.02 -0.08 -7.30
C ASP A 108 -6.49 1.06 -6.36
N ALA A 109 -5.60 1.99 -6.00
CA ALA A 109 -5.97 3.19 -5.27
C ALA A 109 -6.95 4.05 -6.08
N LYS A 110 -6.68 4.28 -7.37
CA LYS A 110 -7.60 5.00 -8.28
C LYS A 110 -8.96 4.31 -8.34
N ARG A 111 -8.98 2.98 -8.53
CA ARG A 111 -10.22 2.18 -8.57
C ARG A 111 -11.02 2.26 -7.27
N SER A 112 -10.34 2.40 -6.12
CA SER A 112 -10.99 2.58 -4.82
C SER A 112 -11.59 3.99 -4.60
N GLY A 113 -11.38 4.91 -5.55
CA GLY A 113 -11.86 6.30 -5.46
C GLY A 113 -10.84 7.28 -4.88
N LYS A 114 -9.57 6.90 -4.70
CA LYS A 114 -8.51 7.84 -4.35
C LYS A 114 -8.31 8.83 -5.49
N ILE A 115 -8.30 10.12 -5.18
CA ILE A 115 -7.86 11.16 -6.11
C ILE A 115 -6.33 11.09 -6.18
N LEU A 116 -5.82 10.81 -7.37
CA LEU A 116 -4.39 10.73 -7.63
C LEU A 116 -3.86 12.05 -8.17
N ASN A 117 -2.61 12.37 -7.81
CA ASN A 117 -1.88 13.46 -8.46
C ASN A 117 -1.56 13.12 -9.93
N HIS A 118 -1.16 14.14 -10.69
CA HIS A 118 -0.93 13.99 -12.13
C HIS A 118 0.07 12.89 -12.48
N LYS A 119 1.20 12.81 -11.75
CA LYS A 119 2.25 11.80 -11.97
C LYS A 119 1.78 10.38 -11.72
N ALA A 120 1.04 10.16 -10.64
CA ALA A 120 0.43 8.87 -10.38
C ALA A 120 -0.57 8.47 -11.48
N VAL A 121 -1.33 9.43 -12.03
CA VAL A 121 -2.24 9.17 -13.16
C VAL A 121 -1.48 8.80 -14.44
N GLU A 122 -0.35 9.45 -14.74
CA GLU A 122 0.50 9.11 -15.89
C GLU A 122 0.96 7.64 -15.81
N ILE A 123 1.52 7.24 -14.67
CA ILE A 123 1.98 5.86 -14.43
C ILE A 123 0.84 4.84 -14.63
N VAL A 124 -0.35 5.12 -14.10
CA VAL A 124 -1.51 4.23 -14.27
C VAL A 124 -1.93 4.11 -15.74
N ASN A 125 -1.94 5.22 -16.49
CA ASN A 125 -2.30 5.21 -17.90
C ASN A 125 -1.25 4.46 -18.75
N GLU A 126 0.03 4.63 -18.46
CA GLU A 126 1.12 3.88 -19.10
C GLU A 126 0.95 2.37 -18.88
N LYS A 127 0.69 1.96 -17.63
CA LYS A 127 0.41 0.55 -17.30
C LYS A 127 -0.75 0.00 -18.14
N ILE A 128 -1.89 0.70 -18.17
CA ILE A 128 -3.08 0.26 -18.93
C ILE A 128 -2.76 0.13 -20.43
N ASN A 129 -1.96 1.04 -20.99
CA ASN A 129 -1.57 0.98 -22.39
C ASN A 129 -0.64 -0.21 -22.67
N ASN A 130 0.30 -0.49 -21.77
CA ASN A 130 1.19 -1.65 -21.87
C ASN A 130 0.42 -2.97 -21.76
N ASP A 131 -0.50 -3.09 -20.79
CA ASP A 131 -1.34 -4.27 -20.61
C ASP A 131 -2.16 -4.56 -21.89
N LYS A 132 -2.78 -3.54 -22.49
CA LYS A 132 -3.51 -3.66 -23.76
C LYS A 132 -2.61 -4.08 -24.92
N ALA A 133 -1.40 -3.51 -25.01
CA ALA A 133 -0.46 -3.87 -26.06
C ALA A 133 -0.04 -5.35 -25.95
N ASP A 134 0.15 -5.84 -24.72
CA ASP A 134 0.51 -7.24 -24.48
C ASP A 134 -0.67 -8.20 -24.74
N GLU A 135 -1.90 -7.84 -24.40
CA GLU A 135 -3.11 -8.59 -24.79
C GLU A 135 -3.21 -8.74 -26.32
N ILE A 136 -2.98 -7.66 -27.06
CA ILE A 136 -2.99 -7.66 -28.52
C ILE A 136 -1.90 -8.60 -29.05
N ARG A 137 -0.66 -8.49 -28.58
CA ARG A 137 0.46 -9.37 -28.99
C ARG A 137 0.15 -10.85 -28.77
N GLN A 138 -0.47 -11.19 -27.64
CA GLN A 138 -0.84 -12.57 -27.32
C GLN A 138 -1.94 -13.11 -28.25
N SER A 139 -2.89 -12.26 -28.68
CA SER A 139 -3.94 -12.67 -29.62
C SER A 139 -3.43 -12.98 -31.04
N PHE A 140 -2.30 -12.38 -31.44
CA PHE A 140 -1.63 -12.67 -32.72
C PHE A 140 -0.59 -13.80 -32.64
N SER A 141 -0.29 -14.31 -31.44
CA SER A 141 0.69 -15.38 -31.22
C SER A 141 0.04 -16.78 -31.08
N LYS A 142 -1.28 -16.87 -31.28
CA LYS A 142 -2.08 -18.11 -31.35
C LYS A 142 -2.51 -18.39 -32.77
#